data_AF-A0A6M5YZJ2-F1
#
_entry.id   AF-A0A6M5YZJ2-F1
#
_cell.length_a   1.000
_cell.length_b   1.000
_cell.length_c   1.000
_cell.angle_alpha   90.00
_cell.angle_beta   90.00
_cell.angle_gamma   90.00
#
_symmetry.space_group_name_H-M   'P 1'
#
loop_
_entity.id
_entity.type
_entity.pdbx_description
1 polymer ?
#
loop_
_entity_poly.entity_id
_entity_poly.type
_entity_poly.pdbx_seq_one_letter_code
_entity_poly.pdbx_strand_id
1 'polypeptide(L)' 'MALTQERRREVFAALVAAQDAGLNVAASRKRVAEEHGLTAKQVEKIENEGLDAQWPPLDV' A
#
# COMPACT_ATOMS: atom_id res chain seq x y z
N MET A 1 -4.09 14.52 -8.83
CA MET A 1 -5.31 14.27 -8.02
C MET A 1 -4.86 13.66 -6.69
N ALA A 2 -5.35 14.15 -5.56
CA ALA A 2 -5.04 13.56 -4.26
C ALA A 2 -5.95 12.35 -4.01
N LEU A 3 -5.38 11.19 -3.68
CA LEU A 3 -6.15 10.02 -3.24
C LEU A 3 -6.91 10.35 -1.96
N THR A 4 -8.11 9.80 -1.78
CA THR A 4 -8.82 9.86 -0.48
C THR A 4 -8.05 9.04 0.57
N GLN A 5 -8.24 9.34 1.86
CA GLN A 5 -7.59 8.56 2.93
C GLN A 5 -8.02 7.09 2.88
N GLU A 6 -9.29 6.83 2.60
CA GLU A 6 -9.83 5.48 2.44
C GLU A 6 -9.09 4.70 1.35
N ARG A 7 -8.88 5.29 0.16
CA ARG A 7 -8.09 4.64 -0.88
C ARG A 7 -6.61 4.45 -0.51
N ARG A 8 -6.02 5.35 0.28
CA ARG A 8 -4.65 5.14 0.77
C ARG A 8 -4.59 3.98 1.77
N ARG A 9 -5.59 3.82 2.65
CA ARG A 9 -5.68 2.68 3.58
C ARG A 9 -5.85 1.36 2.85
N GLU A 10 -6.65 1.32 1.78
CA GLU A 10 -6.78 0.11 0.96
C GLU A 10 -5.47 -0.28 0.27
N VAL A 11 -4.77 0.70 -0.33
CA VAL A 11 -3.46 0.47 -0.94
C VAL A 11 -2.45 -0.02 0.10
N PHE A 12 -2.49 0.53 1.31
CA PHE A 12 -1.66 0.08 2.42
C PHE A 12 -1.96 -1.37 2.81
N ALA A 13 -3.23 -1.73 2.98
CA ALA A 13 -3.64 -3.10 3.30
C ALA A 13 -3.23 -4.10 2.22
N ALA A 14 -3.41 -3.76 0.93
CA ALA A 14 -2.96 -4.58 -0.19
C ALA A 14 -1.43 -4.77 -0.20
N LEU A 15 -0.69 -3.72 0.16
CA LEU A 15 0.77 -3.77 0.28
C LEU A 15 1.24 -4.70 1.39
N VAL A 16 0.63 -4.61 2.58
CA VAL A 16 0.92 -5.51 3.70
C VAL A 16 0.61 -6.96 3.31
N ALA A 17 -0.57 -7.22 2.74
CA ALA A 17 -0.96 -8.57 2.29
C ALA A 17 0.01 -9.15 1.23
N ALA A 18 0.49 -8.33 0.30
CA ALA A 18 1.46 -8.75 -0.70
C ALA A 18 2.82 -9.10 -0.05
N GLN A 19 3.27 -8.34 0.94
CA GLN A 19 4.50 -8.62 1.68
C GLN A 19 4.37 -9.87 2.56
N ASP A 20 3.23 -10.06 3.24
CA ASP A 20 2.93 -11.24 4.05
C ASP A 20 2.86 -12.53 3.21
N ALA A 21 2.46 -12.42 1.94
CA ALA A 21 2.52 -13.52 0.98
C ALA A 21 3.95 -13.89 0.54
N GLY A 22 4.98 -13.23 1.08
CA GLY A 22 6.39 -13.52 0.83
C GLY A 22 7.00 -12.78 -0.36
N LEU A 23 6.30 -11.82 -0.96
CA LEU A 23 6.92 -10.94 -1.95
C LEU A 23 7.87 -9.97 -1.26
N ASN A 24 9.05 -9.75 -1.86
CA ASN A 24 9.94 -8.71 -1.38
C ASN A 24 9.30 -7.32 -1.51
N VAL A 25 9.67 -6.40 -0.63
CA VAL A 25 9.08 -5.05 -0.52
C VAL A 25 9.00 -4.32 -1.88
N ALA A 26 10.05 -4.37 -2.69
CA ALA A 26 10.09 -3.71 -3.99
C ALA A 26 9.10 -4.32 -5.00
N ALA A 27 9.00 -5.65 -5.04
CA ALA A 27 8.03 -6.38 -5.86
C ALA A 27 6.59 -6.12 -5.39
N SER A 28 6.35 -6.11 -4.08
CA SER A 28 5.04 -5.80 -3.50
C SER A 28 4.59 -4.38 -3.86
N ARG A 29 5.47 -3.38 -3.71
CA ARG A 29 5.18 -1.98 -4.11
C ARG A 29 4.85 -1.86 -5.59
N LYS A 30 5.60 -2.55 -6.46
CA LYS A 30 5.36 -2.52 -7.91
C LYS A 30 4.02 -3.16 -8.26
N ARG A 31 3.73 -4.34 -7.71
CA ARG A 31 2.48 -5.06 -7.94
C ARG A 31 1.26 -4.23 -7.51
N VAL A 32 1.28 -3.71 -6.29
CA VAL A 32 0.18 -2.90 -5.76
C VAL A 32 0.03 -1.59 -6.54
N ALA A 33 1.13 -1.01 -6.99
CA ALA A 33 1.08 0.17 -7.87
C ALA A 33 0.34 -0.15 -9.17
N GLU A 34 0.65 -1.28 -9.82
CA GLU A 34 -0.03 -1.73 -11.04
C GLU A 34 -1.52 -2.02 -10.79
N GLU A 35 -1.86 -2.73 -9.72
CA GLU A 35 -3.25 -3.09 -9.37
C GLU A 35 -4.14 -1.87 -9.06
N HIS A 36 -3.56 -0.80 -8.49
CA HIS A 36 -4.29 0.42 -8.11
C HIS A 36 -4.10 1.59 -9.09
N GLY A 37 -3.38 1.40 -10.21
CA GLY A 37 -3.11 2.47 -11.18
C GLY A 37 -2.25 3.61 -10.62
N LEU A 38 -1.34 3.28 -9.71
CA LEU A 38 -0.42 4.20 -9.05
C LEU A 38 1.02 3.98 -9.53
N THR A 39 1.92 4.86 -9.08
CA THR A 39 3.36 4.67 -9.21
C THR A 39 3.93 4.05 -7.94
N ALA A 40 5.05 3.32 -8.04
CA ALA A 40 5.73 2.75 -6.88
C ALA A 40 6.11 3.81 -5.82
N LYS A 41 6.43 5.04 -6.25
CA LYS A 41 6.68 6.18 -5.33
C LYS A 41 5.42 6.61 -4.56
N GLN A 42 4.25 6.55 -5.18
CA GLN A 42 3.00 6.85 -4.48
C GLN A 42 2.67 5.76 -3.46
N VAL A 43 2.91 4.50 -3.80
CA VAL A 43 2.73 3.37 -2.87
C VAL A 43 3.71 3.45 -1.71
N GLU A 44 4.97 3.78 -1.95
CA GLU A 44 5.96 4.02 -0.90
C GLU A 44 5.56 5.18 0.03
N LYS A 45 5.01 6.27 -0.51
CA LYS A 45 4.50 7.37 0.33
C LYS A 45 3.33 6.92 1.21
N ILE A 46 2.43 6.09 0.66
CA ILE A 46 1.29 5.52 1.39
C ILE A 46 1.76 4.53 2.46
N GLU A 47 2.80 3.74 2.18
CA GLU A 47 3.42 2.83 3.15
C GLU A 47 3.95 3.60 4.35
N ASN A 48 4.74 4.66 4.12
CA ASN A 48 5.23 5.52 5.20
C ASN A 48 4.09 6.18 5.98
N GLU A 49 3.06 6.71 5.29
CA GLU A 49 1.88 7.30 5.95
C GLU A 49 1.14 6.26 6.82
N GLY A 50 0.97 5.03 6.33
CA GLY A 50 0.28 3.97 7.05
C GLY A 50 1.05 3.45 8.25
N LEU A 51 2.39 3.38 8.16
CA LEU A 51 3.26 3.06 9.29
C LEU A 51 3.21 4.17 10.36
N ASP A 52 3.35 5.43 9.95
CA ASP A 52 3.30 6.59 10.86
C ASP A 52 1.92 6.71 11.54
N ALA A 53 0.85 6.50 10.78
CA ALA A 53 -0.53 6.59 11.28
C ALA A 53 -1.02 5.29 11.93
N GLN A 54 -0.17 4.26 12.02
CA GLN A 54 -0.49 2.93 12.57
C GLN A 54 -1.81 2.39 12.00
N TRP A 55 -1.98 2.50 10.68
CA TRP A 55 -3.16 1.96 10.03
C TRP A 55 -3.20 0.45 10.25
N PRO A 56 -4.32 -0.09 10.75
CA PRO A 56 -4.49 -1.53 10.76
C PRO A 56 -4.47 -2.02 9.30
N PRO A 57 -3.93 -3.22 9.01
CA PRO A 57 -4.38 -3.92 7.81
C PRO A 57 -5.91 -3.96 7.91
N LEU A 58 -6.62 -3.57 6.85
CA LEU A 58 -8.09 -3.59 6.88
C LEU A 58 -8.50 -5.04 7.16
N ASP A 59 -8.94 -5.30 8.39
CA ASP A 59 -9.44 -6.60 8.81
C ASP A 59 -10.52 -7.04 7.81
N VAL A 60 -10.26 -8.17 7.17
CA VAL A 60 -11.23 -8.92 6.37
C VAL A 60 -12.05 -9.83 7.26
#